data_AF-A0A1Q7BMK9-F1
#
_entry.id   AF-A0A1Q7BMK9-F1
#
_cell.length_a   1.000
_cell.length_b   1.000
_cell.length_c   1.000
_cell.angle_alpha   90.00
_cell.angle_beta   90.00
_cell.angle_gamma   90.00
#
_symmetry.space_group_name_H-M   'P 1'
#
loop_
_entity.id
_entity.type
_entity.pdbx_description
1 polymer ?
#
loop_
_entity_poly.entity_id
_entity_poly.type
_entity_poly.pdbx_seq_one_letter_code
_entity_poly.pdbx_strand_id
1 'polypeptide(L)'
;MGAARRGRLVVRRRAAGVRTRPNLTIHGGVTVDRVLFAGTTAVGAIAADRTEYRADEVVLAAGSYGSAAVMLRSGVGPAADLTALGIEVAPTCRSGGGCRTTRSSPTPGIAPLIDSNFLDTGRDARQMLEGVRLARTIAHNPVFAPLTAGELIPGDAVPDADLAEVIAANLALYGHPTATAPMGGPHDEWAIVDAVGAVHGLAGLGVADASIIADTSSTPTNLTVIMLAERIHRRAYAARSRP
;
A
#
# COMPACT_ATOMS: atom_id res chain seq x y z
N MET A 1 13.59 -29.60 22.60
CA MET A 1 14.53 -28.68 21.91
C MET A 1 14.64 -29.09 20.45
N GLY A 2 13.74 -28.57 19.60
CA GLY A 2 13.78 -28.78 18.15
C GLY A 2 14.13 -27.46 17.47
N ALA A 3 15.18 -27.45 16.67
CA ALA A 3 15.68 -26.25 15.98
C ALA A 3 14.60 -25.65 15.07
N ALA A 4 14.16 -24.44 15.38
CA ALA A 4 13.26 -23.66 14.54
C ALA A 4 13.92 -23.42 13.18
N ARG A 5 13.39 -24.05 12.12
CA ARG A 5 13.91 -23.90 10.76
C ARG A 5 13.46 -22.57 10.18
N ARG A 6 14.46 -21.75 9.84
CA ARG A 6 14.38 -20.43 9.22
C ARG A 6 13.58 -20.47 7.91
N GLY A 7 12.40 -19.86 7.89
CA GLY A 7 11.59 -19.67 6.67
C GLY A 7 11.39 -18.20 6.37
N ARG A 8 11.70 -17.77 5.14
CA ARG A 8 11.28 -16.45 4.63
C ARG A 8 9.92 -16.61 3.96
N LEU A 9 8.92 -15.86 4.43
CA LEU A 9 7.59 -15.79 3.83
C LEU A 9 7.60 -14.83 2.63
N VAL A 10 7.30 -15.32 1.43
CA VAL A 10 7.18 -14.49 0.22
C VAL A 10 5.97 -14.97 -0.61
N VAL A 11 5.04 -14.09 -0.95
CA VAL A 11 3.83 -14.42 -1.74
C VAL A 11 3.79 -13.71 -3.10
N ARG A 12 3.63 -14.54 -4.17
CA ARG A 12 3.28 -14.29 -5.60
C ARG A 12 4.14 -13.28 -6.41
N ARG A 13 4.60 -13.52 -7.64
CA ARG A 13 4.47 -14.57 -8.68
C ARG A 13 5.90 -14.84 -9.19
N ARG A 14 6.46 -16.03 -8.97
CA ARG A 14 7.75 -16.44 -9.56
C ARG A 14 7.57 -17.71 -10.40
N ALA A 15 8.45 -17.89 -11.38
CA ALA A 15 8.47 -19.03 -12.31
C ALA A 15 8.34 -20.38 -11.57
N ALA A 16 7.69 -21.37 -12.19
CA ALA A 16 7.33 -22.65 -11.57
C ALA A 16 8.48 -23.34 -10.81
N GLY A 17 9.72 -23.23 -11.29
CA GLY A 17 10.91 -23.81 -10.65
C GLY A 17 11.36 -23.16 -9.33
N VAL A 18 10.84 -21.99 -8.96
CA VAL A 18 11.17 -21.38 -7.65
C VAL A 18 10.36 -22.00 -6.52
N ARG A 19 9.12 -22.43 -6.80
CA ARG A 19 8.20 -22.99 -5.79
C ARG A 19 8.65 -24.35 -5.25
N THR A 20 9.49 -25.06 -5.99
CA THR A 20 10.01 -26.38 -5.62
C THR A 20 11.29 -26.30 -4.80
N ARG A 21 11.82 -25.10 -4.52
CA ARG A 21 13.04 -24.94 -3.73
C ARG A 21 12.81 -25.41 -2.29
N PRO A 22 13.70 -26.26 -1.73
CA PRO A 22 13.51 -26.84 -0.39
C PRO A 22 13.59 -25.81 0.75
N ASN A 23 14.10 -24.60 0.47
CA ASN A 23 14.19 -23.49 1.40
C ASN A 23 13.06 -22.45 1.22
N LEU A 24 12.02 -22.76 0.45
CA LEU A 24 10.84 -21.91 0.28
C LEU A 24 9.59 -22.67 0.73
N THR A 25 8.91 -22.12 1.73
CA THR A 25 7.60 -22.59 2.17
C THR A 25 6.55 -21.55 1.81
N ILE A 26 5.44 -21.99 1.21
CA ILE A 26 4.31 -21.11 0.87
C ILE A 26 3.08 -21.60 1.63
N HIS A 27 2.55 -20.74 2.49
CA HIS A 27 1.28 -20.97 3.18
C HIS A 27 0.18 -20.22 2.42
N GLY A 28 -0.71 -20.96 1.75
CA GLY A 28 -1.89 -20.41 1.09
C GLY A 28 -3.08 -20.31 2.05
N GLY A 29 -4.00 -19.37 1.80
CA GLY A 29 -5.20 -19.21 2.63
C GLY A 29 -4.94 -18.65 4.04
N VAL A 30 -3.74 -18.10 4.28
CA VAL A 30 -3.37 -17.50 5.56
C VAL A 30 -3.46 -15.99 5.47
N THR A 31 -4.25 -15.39 6.36
CA THR A 31 -4.32 -13.93 6.55
C THR A 31 -3.43 -13.54 7.72
N VAL A 32 -2.41 -12.73 7.47
CA VAL A 32 -1.55 -12.18 8.52
C VAL A 32 -2.32 -11.11 9.31
N ASP A 33 -2.33 -11.23 10.63
CA ASP A 33 -2.93 -10.26 11.53
C ASP A 33 -1.94 -9.14 11.86
N ARG A 34 -0.85 -9.45 12.56
CA ARG A 34 0.14 -8.47 12.99
C ARG A 34 1.55 -9.05 13.05
N VAL A 35 2.54 -8.17 13.07
CA VAL A 35 3.95 -8.46 13.32
C VAL A 35 4.17 -8.62 14.83
N LEU A 36 5.03 -9.56 15.20
CA LEU A 36 5.48 -9.79 16.57
C LEU A 36 6.83 -9.08 16.78
N PHE A 37 6.98 -8.41 17.93
CA PHE A 37 8.21 -7.70 18.28
C PHE A 37 8.81 -8.20 19.60
N ALA A 38 10.15 -8.14 19.68
CA ALA A 38 10.92 -8.15 20.92
C ALA A 38 11.63 -6.81 21.03
N GLY A 39 11.11 -5.91 21.87
CA GLY A 39 11.52 -4.51 21.86
C GLY A 39 11.23 -3.86 20.50
N THR A 40 12.27 -3.34 19.84
CA THR A 40 12.18 -2.74 18.50
C THR A 40 12.54 -3.70 17.36
N THR A 41 12.70 -4.99 17.64
CA THR A 41 13.08 -5.99 16.62
C THR A 41 11.91 -6.89 16.28
N ALA A 42 11.57 -6.99 15.00
CA ALA A 42 10.56 -7.93 14.50
C ALA A 42 11.08 -9.37 14.63
N VAL A 43 10.26 -10.25 15.20
CA VAL A 43 10.62 -11.66 15.49
C VAL A 43 9.67 -12.66 14.84
N GLY A 44 8.76 -12.17 14.00
CA GLY A 44 7.77 -13.00 13.31
C GLY A 44 6.45 -12.27 13.05
N ALA A 45 5.44 -13.04 12.70
CA ALA A 45 4.07 -12.56 12.53
C ALA A 45 3.08 -13.57 13.12
N ILE A 46 1.89 -13.11 13.47
CA ILE A 46 0.76 -13.94 13.87
C ILE A 46 -0.34 -13.84 12.81
N ALA A 47 -0.93 -14.97 12.44
CA ALA A 47 -2.06 -15.03 11.54
C ALA A 47 -3.40 -14.82 12.28
N ALA A 48 -4.47 -14.57 11.53
CA ALA A 48 -5.82 -14.37 12.06
C ALA A 48 -6.32 -15.57 12.88
N ASP A 49 -5.90 -16.79 12.52
CA ASP A 49 -6.18 -18.04 13.24
C ASP A 49 -5.30 -18.24 14.50
N ARG A 50 -4.51 -17.22 14.87
CA ARG A 50 -3.57 -17.22 15.99
C ARG A 50 -2.31 -18.06 15.80
N THR A 51 -2.08 -18.61 14.60
CA THR A 51 -0.83 -19.32 14.29
C THR A 51 0.35 -18.34 14.25
N GLU A 52 1.42 -18.63 14.99
CA GLU A 52 2.64 -17.84 14.98
C GLU A 52 3.67 -18.35 13.95
N TYR A 53 4.25 -17.42 13.22
CA TYR A 53 5.34 -17.66 12.27
C TYR A 53 6.57 -16.87 12.72
N ARG A 54 7.57 -17.55 13.29
CA ARG A 54 8.80 -16.91 13.75
C ARG A 54 9.78 -16.70 12.60
N ALA A 55 10.41 -15.54 12.57
CA ALA A 55 11.38 -15.16 11.54
C ALA A 55 12.42 -14.18 12.08
N ASP A 56 13.63 -14.24 11.53
CA ASP A 56 14.69 -13.26 11.79
C ASP A 56 14.40 -11.90 11.10
N GLU A 57 13.50 -11.91 10.11
CA GLU A 57 13.12 -10.75 9.32
C GLU A 57 11.72 -10.94 8.74
N VAL A 58 10.92 -9.88 8.75
CA VAL A 58 9.55 -9.84 8.22
C VAL A 58 9.49 -8.78 7.13
N VAL A 59 9.02 -9.18 5.94
CA VAL A 59 8.78 -8.25 4.82
C VAL A 59 7.29 -8.25 4.50
N LEU A 60 6.65 -7.10 4.66
CA LEU A 60 5.25 -6.90 4.29
C LEU A 60 5.14 -6.66 2.78
N ALA A 61 4.26 -7.42 2.15
CA ALA A 61 3.94 -7.32 0.73
C ALA A 61 2.43 -7.57 0.51
N ALA A 62 1.59 -7.06 1.42
CA ALA A 62 0.15 -7.24 1.42
C ALA A 62 -0.59 -6.16 0.61
N GLY A 63 0.15 -5.32 -0.11
CA GLY A 63 -0.38 -4.20 -0.89
C GLY A 63 -0.69 -2.99 -0.02
N SER A 64 -1.03 -1.86 -0.66
CA SER A 64 -1.11 -0.55 -0.02
C SER A 64 -2.00 -0.53 1.23
N TYR A 65 -3.21 -1.08 1.15
CA TYR A 65 -4.10 -1.13 2.31
C TYR A 65 -3.76 -2.26 3.29
N GLY A 66 -3.35 -3.42 2.78
CA GLY A 66 -3.09 -4.61 3.59
C GLY A 66 -1.87 -4.43 4.50
N SER A 67 -0.76 -3.94 3.94
CA SER A 67 0.47 -3.69 4.70
C SER A 67 0.27 -2.61 5.74
N ALA A 68 -0.42 -1.51 5.39
CA ALA A 68 -0.79 -0.46 6.33
C ALA A 68 -1.67 -0.99 7.49
N ALA A 69 -2.68 -1.81 7.18
CA ALA A 69 -3.55 -2.40 8.20
C ALA A 69 -2.78 -3.36 9.14
N VAL A 70 -1.88 -4.19 8.60
CA VAL A 70 -1.00 -5.05 9.42
C VAL A 70 -0.10 -4.18 10.30
N MET A 71 0.52 -3.13 9.77
CA MET A 71 1.37 -2.21 10.53
C MET A 71 0.59 -1.57 11.69
N LEU A 72 -0.60 -1.03 11.43
CA LEU A 72 -1.46 -0.45 12.46
C LEU A 72 -1.80 -1.45 13.57
N ARG A 73 -2.25 -2.68 13.22
CA ARG A 73 -2.52 -3.73 14.22
C ARG A 73 -1.27 -4.24 14.94
N SER A 74 -0.09 -3.95 14.42
CA SER A 74 1.20 -4.24 15.04
C SER A 74 1.70 -3.11 15.94
N GLY A 75 0.91 -2.04 16.11
CA GLY A 75 1.31 -0.85 16.85
C GLY A 75 2.21 0.10 16.06
N VAL A 76 2.29 -0.05 14.74
CA VAL A 76 3.12 0.77 13.86
C VAL A 76 2.26 1.76 13.08
N GLY A 77 2.23 3.01 13.55
CA GLY A 77 1.43 4.09 12.96
C GLY A 77 1.32 5.31 13.87
N PRO A 78 0.50 6.31 13.50
CA PRO A 78 0.29 7.50 14.31
C PRO A 78 -0.30 7.17 15.68
N ALA A 79 0.30 7.70 16.76
CA ALA A 79 -0.10 7.36 18.13
C ALA A 79 -1.58 7.67 18.43
N ALA A 80 -2.12 8.75 17.86
CA ALA A 80 -3.53 9.12 18.01
C ALA A 80 -4.47 8.06 17.41
N ASP A 81 -4.15 7.57 16.20
CA ASP A 81 -4.94 6.53 15.52
C ASP A 81 -4.86 5.21 16.27
N LEU A 82 -3.66 4.81 16.71
CA LEU A 82 -3.46 3.58 17.50
C LEU A 82 -4.20 3.63 18.84
N THR A 83 -4.14 4.77 19.54
CA THR A 83 -4.86 4.97 20.81
C THR A 83 -6.37 4.89 20.60
N ALA A 84 -6.90 5.53 19.56
CA ALA A 84 -8.33 5.48 19.22
C ALA A 84 -8.80 4.05 18.90
N LEU A 85 -7.90 3.17 18.47
CA LEU A 85 -8.16 1.77 18.16
C LEU A 85 -7.87 0.81 19.33
N GLY A 86 -7.42 1.33 20.48
CA GLY A 86 -7.03 0.52 21.64
C GLY A 86 -5.79 -0.35 21.39
N ILE A 87 -4.91 0.06 20.47
CA ILE A 87 -3.70 -0.68 20.10
C ILE A 87 -2.49 -0.05 20.80
N GLU A 88 -1.69 -0.88 21.47
CA GLU A 88 -0.43 -0.44 22.08
C GLU A 88 0.58 0.00 21.01
N VAL A 89 1.17 1.17 21.19
CA VAL A 89 2.11 1.76 20.23
C VAL A 89 3.47 1.04 20.33
N ALA A 90 3.98 0.57 19.20
CA ALA A 90 5.30 -0.06 19.14
C ALA A 90 6.41 0.98 19.46
N PRO A 91 7.55 0.59 20.06
CA PRO A 91 8.39 1.48 20.86
C PRO A 91 9.10 2.66 20.16
N THR A 92 8.93 2.90 18.86
CA THR A 92 9.73 3.89 18.11
C THR A 92 9.00 4.54 16.93
N CYS A 93 7.67 4.50 16.87
CA CYS A 93 6.94 5.08 15.74
C CYS A 93 7.02 6.61 15.75
N ARG A 94 7.83 7.18 14.86
CA ARG A 94 7.70 8.60 14.49
C ARG A 94 6.33 8.75 13.84
N SER A 95 5.50 9.65 14.36
CA SER A 95 4.16 9.92 13.85
C SER A 95 4.25 10.58 12.46
N GLY A 96 4.54 9.81 11.42
CA GLY A 96 4.50 10.27 10.03
C GLY A 96 3.09 10.13 9.48
N GLY A 97 2.54 11.21 8.93
CA GLY A 97 1.15 11.34 8.47
C GLY A 97 0.71 10.48 7.28
N GLY A 98 1.46 9.42 6.93
CA GLY A 98 1.22 8.57 5.76
C GLY A 98 0.04 7.60 5.90
N CYS A 99 -0.39 7.26 7.11
CA CYS A 99 -1.44 6.26 7.33
C CYS A 99 -2.86 6.85 7.51
N ARG A 100 -3.11 8.10 7.10
CA ARG A 100 -4.42 8.76 7.31
C ARG A 100 -5.57 8.14 6.52
N THR A 101 -5.27 7.46 5.41
CA THR A 101 -6.29 6.89 4.50
C THR A 101 -6.79 5.52 4.92
N THR A 102 -6.16 4.88 5.92
CA THR A 102 -6.53 3.53 6.37
C THR A 102 -6.64 3.52 7.89
N ARG A 103 -7.85 3.28 8.41
CA ARG A 103 -8.06 2.98 9.84
C ARG A 103 -8.39 1.50 9.99
N SER A 104 -7.62 0.77 10.79
CA SER A 104 -7.83 -0.68 10.96
C SER A 104 -8.57 -1.00 12.24
N SER A 105 -9.45 -2.00 12.24
CA SER A 105 -9.95 -2.56 13.49
C SER A 105 -8.84 -3.34 14.22
N PRO A 106 -8.83 -3.36 15.57
CA PRO A 106 -7.94 -4.26 16.32
C PRO A 106 -8.27 -5.75 16.11
N THR A 107 -9.42 -6.07 15.50
CA THR A 107 -9.85 -7.45 15.23
C THR A 107 -9.41 -7.90 13.83
N PRO A 108 -8.58 -8.95 13.68
CA PRO A 108 -8.26 -9.52 12.39
C PRO A 108 -9.51 -10.00 11.63
N GLY A 109 -9.50 -9.82 10.31
CA GLY A 109 -10.61 -10.22 9.43
C GLY A 109 -11.68 -9.14 9.25
N ILE A 110 -11.69 -8.09 10.07
CA ILE A 110 -12.50 -6.90 9.81
C ILE A 110 -11.78 -6.03 8.79
N ALA A 111 -12.47 -5.68 7.70
CA ALA A 111 -11.92 -4.80 6.68
C ALA A 111 -11.56 -3.43 7.29
N PRO A 112 -10.39 -2.86 6.95
CA PRO A 112 -10.06 -1.51 7.38
C PRO A 112 -11.02 -0.51 6.72
N LEU A 113 -11.28 0.60 7.41
CA LEU A 113 -11.93 1.75 6.81
C LEU A 113 -10.91 2.43 5.88
N ILE A 114 -11.26 2.53 4.61
CA ILE A 114 -10.47 3.18 3.58
C ILE A 114 -11.13 4.50 3.26
N ASP A 115 -10.44 5.59 3.55
CA ASP A 115 -10.84 6.93 3.18
C ASP A 115 -9.88 7.45 2.11
N SER A 116 -10.38 7.60 0.87
CA SER A 116 -9.57 8.08 -0.25
C SER A 116 -9.48 9.61 -0.27
N ASN A 117 -10.31 10.30 0.53
CA ASN A 117 -10.32 11.76 0.66
C ASN A 117 -10.37 12.47 -0.70
N PHE A 118 -11.19 11.94 -1.63
CA PHE A 118 -11.24 12.47 -2.99
C PHE A 118 -11.70 13.93 -2.99
N LEU A 119 -11.04 14.75 -3.81
CA LEU A 119 -11.35 16.17 -3.98
C LEU A 119 -11.17 17.05 -2.73
N ASP A 120 -10.57 16.53 -1.66
CA ASP A 120 -10.31 17.30 -0.43
C ASP A 120 -9.45 18.53 -0.71
N THR A 121 -8.51 18.41 -1.64
CA THR A 121 -7.80 19.58 -2.16
C THR A 121 -8.56 20.19 -3.34
N GLY A 122 -8.72 21.52 -3.34
CA GLY A 122 -9.26 22.25 -4.49
C GLY A 122 -8.41 22.12 -5.77
N ARG A 123 -7.22 21.50 -5.69
CA ARG A 123 -6.41 21.14 -6.85
C ARG A 123 -7.04 20.00 -7.64
N ASP A 124 -7.45 18.93 -6.95
CA ASP A 124 -7.96 17.72 -7.61
C ASP A 124 -9.28 18.00 -8.34
N ALA A 125 -10.18 18.76 -7.71
CA ALA A 125 -11.44 19.20 -8.32
C ALA A 125 -11.23 20.01 -9.60
N ARG A 126 -10.26 20.93 -9.60
CA ARG A 126 -9.92 21.72 -10.80
C ARG A 126 -9.35 20.85 -11.91
N GLN A 127 -8.42 19.94 -11.59
CA GLN A 127 -7.82 19.06 -12.59
C GLN A 127 -8.84 18.10 -13.20
N MET A 128 -9.80 17.60 -12.40
CA MET A 128 -10.90 16.78 -12.92
C MET A 128 -11.82 17.57 -13.85
N LEU A 129 -12.20 18.79 -13.48
CA LEU A 129 -13.02 19.66 -14.32
C LEU A 129 -12.31 19.99 -15.65
N GLU A 130 -11.03 20.33 -15.60
CA GLU A 130 -10.20 20.56 -16.79
C GLU A 130 -10.11 19.31 -17.68
N GLY A 131 -9.92 18.13 -17.08
CA GLY A 131 -9.87 16.85 -17.79
C GLY A 131 -11.18 16.53 -18.53
N VAL A 132 -12.33 16.74 -17.89
CA VAL A 132 -13.65 16.54 -18.52
C VAL A 132 -13.87 17.53 -19.67
N ARG A 133 -13.54 18.80 -19.48
CA ARG A 133 -13.63 19.81 -20.57
C ARG A 133 -12.76 19.46 -21.77
N LEU A 134 -11.54 18.98 -21.50
CA LEU A 134 -10.63 18.53 -22.55
C LEU A 134 -11.17 17.28 -23.26
N ALA A 135 -11.69 16.31 -22.52
CA ALA A 135 -12.30 15.11 -23.09
C ALA A 135 -13.48 15.45 -24.01
N ARG A 136 -14.37 16.37 -23.57
CA ARG A 136 -15.46 16.88 -24.42
C ARG A 136 -14.93 17.57 -25.68
N THR A 137 -13.90 18.40 -25.55
CA THR A 137 -13.27 19.06 -26.71
C THR A 137 -12.73 18.06 -27.72
N ILE A 138 -12.08 16.99 -27.25
CA ILE A 138 -11.56 15.92 -28.10
C ILE A 138 -12.70 15.15 -28.77
N ALA A 139 -13.72 14.74 -28.02
CA ALA A 139 -14.84 13.95 -28.52
C ALA A 139 -15.65 14.69 -29.60
N HIS A 140 -15.87 16.00 -29.43
CA HIS A 140 -16.62 16.83 -30.38
C HIS A 140 -15.80 17.35 -31.56
N ASN A 141 -14.50 17.04 -31.63
CA ASN A 141 -13.68 17.39 -32.79
C ASN A 141 -14.22 16.69 -34.05
N PRO A 142 -14.18 17.33 -35.25
CA PRO A 142 -14.70 16.74 -36.50
C PRO A 142 -14.19 15.33 -36.84
N VAL A 143 -13.00 14.95 -36.35
CA VAL A 143 -12.43 13.60 -36.55
C VAL A 143 -13.14 12.54 -35.69
N PHE A 144 -13.50 12.87 -34.45
CA PHE A 144 -14.07 11.93 -33.48
C PHE A 144 -15.60 12.05 -33.36
N ALA A 145 -16.18 13.20 -33.71
CA ALA A 145 -17.61 13.45 -33.61
C ALA A 145 -18.47 12.39 -34.35
N PRO A 146 -18.11 11.93 -35.57
CA PRO A 146 -18.87 10.87 -36.25
C PRO A 146 -18.81 9.50 -35.55
N LEU A 147 -17.83 9.29 -34.67
CA LEU A 147 -17.62 8.04 -33.93
C LEU A 147 -18.22 8.09 -32.51
N THR A 148 -18.69 9.26 -32.07
CA THR A 148 -19.19 9.48 -30.72
C THR A 148 -20.71 9.46 -30.74
N ALA A 149 -21.32 8.45 -30.11
CA ALA A 149 -22.77 8.34 -30.04
C ALA A 149 -23.40 9.30 -29.01
N GLY A 150 -22.64 9.66 -27.98
CA GLY A 150 -23.05 10.55 -26.89
C GLY A 150 -22.21 10.33 -25.63
N GLU A 151 -22.22 11.29 -24.72
CA GLU A 151 -21.56 11.20 -23.42
C GLU A 151 -22.47 10.51 -22.39
N LEU A 152 -21.97 9.49 -21.69
CA LEU A 152 -22.73 8.78 -20.66
C LEU A 152 -22.69 9.50 -19.30
N ILE A 153 -21.50 9.91 -18.89
CA ILE A 153 -21.23 10.68 -17.67
C ILE A 153 -20.16 11.70 -18.05
N PRO A 154 -20.33 13.00 -17.78
CA PRO A 154 -21.45 13.66 -17.09
C PRO A 154 -22.78 13.67 -17.84
N GLY A 155 -22.76 13.54 -19.18
CA GLY A 155 -23.94 13.53 -20.03
C GLY A 155 -24.01 14.78 -20.91
N ASP A 156 -24.45 14.62 -22.16
CA ASP A 156 -24.39 15.68 -23.18
C ASP A 156 -25.17 16.95 -22.79
N ALA A 157 -26.25 16.80 -22.03
CA ALA A 157 -27.10 17.91 -21.60
C ALA A 157 -26.55 18.69 -20.39
N VAL A 158 -25.52 18.18 -19.70
CA VAL A 158 -24.99 18.82 -18.49
C VAL A 158 -24.15 20.04 -18.87
N PRO A 159 -24.56 21.27 -18.47
CA PRO A 159 -23.82 22.47 -18.79
C PRO A 159 -22.54 22.57 -17.97
N ASP A 160 -21.59 23.38 -18.46
CA ASP A 160 -20.26 23.52 -17.86
C ASP A 160 -20.29 24.00 -16.40
N ALA A 161 -21.30 24.80 -16.03
CA ALA A 161 -21.49 25.31 -14.66
C ALA A 161 -21.80 24.20 -13.65
N ASP A 162 -22.43 23.11 -14.10
CA ASP A 162 -22.91 22.03 -13.23
C ASP A 162 -21.93 20.84 -13.21
N LEU A 163 -20.89 20.86 -14.06
CA LEU A 163 -19.94 19.76 -14.19
C LEU A 163 -19.26 19.37 -12.88
N ALA A 164 -18.91 20.36 -12.05
CA ALA A 164 -18.19 20.09 -10.80
C ALA A 164 -18.99 19.19 -9.84
N GLU A 165 -20.30 19.41 -9.75
CA GLU A 165 -21.20 18.60 -8.91
C GLU A 165 -21.32 17.18 -9.46
N VAL A 166 -21.54 17.04 -10.77
CA VAL A 166 -21.68 15.73 -11.40
C VAL A 166 -20.37 14.94 -11.31
N ILE A 167 -19.21 15.58 -11.47
CA ILE A 167 -17.90 14.95 -11.28
C ILE A 167 -17.77 14.41 -9.86
N ALA A 168 -18.08 15.24 -8.84
CA ALA A 168 -17.98 14.84 -7.44
C ALA A 168 -18.88 13.65 -7.09
N ALA A 169 -20.08 13.57 -7.70
CA ALA A 169 -21.01 12.47 -7.48
C ALA A 169 -20.62 11.15 -8.18
N ASN A 170 -19.70 11.19 -9.15
CA ASN A 170 -19.38 10.05 -10.02
C ASN A 170 -17.90 9.62 -9.96
N LEU A 171 -17.22 9.90 -8.85
CA LEU A 171 -15.82 9.51 -8.66
C LEU A 171 -15.67 7.99 -8.52
N ALA A 172 -14.65 7.44 -9.17
CA ALA A 172 -14.33 6.03 -9.11
C ALA A 172 -12.83 5.81 -8.89
N LEU A 173 -12.49 4.74 -8.16
CA LEU A 173 -11.11 4.34 -7.92
C LEU A 173 -10.60 3.51 -9.11
N TYR A 174 -9.49 3.93 -9.71
CA TYR A 174 -8.84 3.22 -10.83
C TYR A 174 -8.01 1.99 -10.39
N GLY A 175 -7.95 1.70 -9.08
CA GLY A 175 -7.30 0.48 -8.55
C GLY A 175 -5.78 0.57 -8.34
N HIS A 176 -5.22 1.78 -8.21
CA HIS A 176 -3.78 1.99 -7.99
C HIS A 176 -3.46 2.74 -6.67
N PRO A 177 -3.92 2.26 -5.51
CA PRO A 177 -3.58 2.90 -4.24
C PRO A 177 -2.08 2.80 -3.96
N THR A 178 -1.49 3.86 -3.43
CA THR A 178 -0.07 3.97 -3.03
C THR A 178 0.06 4.84 -1.78
N ALA A 179 1.29 5.07 -1.33
CA ALA A 179 1.64 6.09 -0.33
C ALA A 179 1.04 5.93 1.09
N THR A 180 0.57 4.73 1.46
CA THR A 180 0.06 4.44 2.81
C THR A 180 1.17 4.19 3.84
N ALA A 181 2.38 3.85 3.41
CA ALA A 181 3.58 3.71 4.24
C ALA A 181 4.80 4.26 3.48
N PRO A 182 4.80 5.56 3.15
CA PRO A 182 5.65 6.12 2.10
C PRO A 182 7.14 6.08 2.45
N MET A 183 7.96 5.87 1.41
CA MET A 183 9.41 5.90 1.48
C MET A 183 9.94 7.33 1.50
N GLY A 184 10.94 7.61 2.34
CA GLY A 184 11.60 8.92 2.37
C GLY A 184 13.01 8.88 2.95
N GLY A 185 13.62 10.06 3.05
CA GLY A 185 14.92 10.27 3.66
C GLY A 185 14.87 10.25 5.20
N PRO A 186 16.04 10.20 5.87
CA PRO A 186 16.12 10.12 7.32
C PRO A 186 15.58 11.36 8.07
N HIS A 187 15.35 12.47 7.36
CA HIS A 187 14.81 13.71 7.90
C HIS A 187 13.36 13.97 7.48
N ASP A 188 12.77 13.10 6.67
CA ASP A 188 11.37 13.22 6.25
C ASP A 188 10.48 12.66 7.35
N GLU A 189 9.85 13.56 8.12
CA GLU A 189 8.99 13.15 9.25
C GLU A 189 7.78 12.33 8.82
N TRP A 190 7.35 12.46 7.57
CA TRP A 190 6.24 11.72 6.97
C TRP A 190 6.64 10.31 6.49
N ALA A 191 7.94 10.02 6.40
CA ALA A 191 8.45 8.75 5.90
C ALA A 191 8.28 7.63 6.93
N ILE A 192 7.81 6.47 6.45
CA ILE A 192 7.65 5.28 7.26
C ILE A 192 8.78 4.27 6.99
N VAL A 193 9.27 4.23 5.76
CA VAL A 193 10.37 3.34 5.35
C VAL A 193 11.51 4.10 4.70
N ASP A 194 12.71 3.52 4.78
CA ASP A 194 13.89 4.02 4.10
C ASP A 194 13.96 3.64 2.62
N ALA A 195 15.03 4.06 1.94
CA ALA A 195 15.28 3.84 0.51
C ALA A 195 15.39 2.35 0.07
N VAL A 196 15.42 1.41 1.01
CA VAL A 196 15.40 -0.04 0.75
C VAL A 196 14.18 -0.73 1.36
N GLY A 197 13.19 0.05 1.82
CA GLY A 197 11.94 -0.45 2.37
C GLY A 197 12.02 -0.90 3.83
N ALA A 198 13.12 -0.64 4.54
CA ALA A 198 13.20 -0.95 5.97
C ALA A 198 12.39 0.06 6.79
N VAL A 199 11.58 -0.41 7.73
CA VAL A 199 10.75 0.47 8.56
C VAL A 199 11.62 1.24 9.56
N HIS A 200 11.45 2.56 9.60
CA HIS A 200 12.24 3.40 10.49
C HIS A 200 12.02 3.03 11.97
N GLY A 201 13.13 2.89 12.70
CA GLY A 201 13.10 2.60 14.13
C GLY A 201 12.79 1.15 14.50
N LEU A 202 12.52 0.26 13.52
CA LEU A 202 12.18 -1.14 13.75
C LEU A 202 13.12 -2.08 12.99
N ALA A 203 13.96 -2.80 13.73
CA ALA A 203 14.91 -3.75 13.16
C ALA A 203 14.18 -5.00 12.64
N GLY A 204 14.61 -5.52 11.49
CA GLY A 204 14.07 -6.76 10.92
C GLY A 204 12.65 -6.63 10.33
N LEU A 205 12.08 -5.42 10.23
CA LEU A 205 10.83 -5.17 9.53
C LEU A 205 11.07 -4.36 8.26
N GLY A 206 10.58 -4.85 7.13
CA GLY A 206 10.56 -4.14 5.87
C GLY A 206 9.22 -4.22 5.16
N VAL A 207 9.05 -3.40 4.12
CA VAL A 207 7.87 -3.36 3.26
C VAL A 207 8.33 -3.30 1.80
N ALA A 208 7.73 -4.11 0.94
CA ALA A 208 8.10 -4.25 -0.46
C ALA A 208 6.86 -4.38 -1.37
N ASP A 209 5.98 -3.39 -1.31
CA ASP A 209 4.81 -3.27 -2.18
C ASP A 209 4.48 -1.80 -2.53
N ALA A 210 3.31 -1.54 -3.12
CA ALA A 210 2.88 -0.21 -3.54
C ALA A 210 2.70 0.81 -2.40
N SER A 211 2.58 0.38 -1.14
CA SER A 211 2.40 1.26 0.02
C SER A 211 3.54 2.26 0.17
N ILE A 212 4.75 1.88 -0.23
CA ILE A 212 5.98 2.66 -0.03
C ILE A 212 6.27 3.65 -1.15
N ILE A 213 5.49 3.61 -2.24
CA ILE A 213 5.60 4.60 -3.32
C ILE A 213 5.13 5.94 -2.75
N ALA A 214 6.05 6.89 -2.62
CA ALA A 214 5.81 8.16 -1.92
C ALA A 214 4.84 9.10 -2.65
N ASP A 215 4.84 9.08 -3.99
CA ASP A 215 3.94 9.86 -4.83
C ASP A 215 3.38 9.00 -5.96
N THR A 216 2.12 9.21 -6.30
CA THR A 216 1.38 8.38 -7.23
C THR A 216 1.88 8.60 -8.65
N SER A 217 2.34 7.54 -9.32
CA SER A 217 2.78 7.63 -10.71
C SER A 217 1.60 7.82 -11.66
N SER A 218 1.77 8.58 -12.74
CA SER A 218 0.78 8.72 -13.83
C SER A 218 0.62 7.47 -14.71
N THR A 219 1.12 6.32 -14.27
CA THR A 219 1.11 5.04 -14.99
C THR A 219 0.59 3.92 -14.09
N PRO A 220 0.05 2.82 -14.65
CA PRO A 220 -0.32 1.64 -13.87
C PRO A 220 0.83 1.12 -13.01
N THR A 221 0.55 0.86 -11.73
CA THR A 221 1.60 0.66 -10.70
C THR A 221 2.25 -0.72 -10.72
N ASN A 222 1.69 -1.68 -11.45
CA ASN A 222 2.16 -3.08 -11.45
C ASN A 222 3.66 -3.21 -11.80
N LEU A 223 4.09 -2.61 -12.92
CA LEU A 223 5.50 -2.67 -13.33
C LEU A 223 6.40 -1.95 -12.34
N THR A 224 5.95 -0.80 -11.81
CA THR A 224 6.66 -0.04 -10.79
C THR A 224 6.91 -0.88 -9.54
N VAL A 225 5.90 -1.61 -9.05
CA VAL A 225 6.03 -2.48 -7.87
C VAL A 225 7.00 -3.64 -8.13
N ILE A 226 6.94 -4.26 -9.32
CA ILE A 226 7.88 -5.33 -9.68
C ILE A 226 9.32 -4.81 -9.68
N MET A 227 9.56 -3.65 -10.31
CA MET A 227 10.88 -3.03 -10.36
C MET A 227 11.39 -2.60 -8.99
N LEU A 228 10.50 -2.04 -8.17
CA LEU A 228 10.76 -1.64 -6.79
C LEU A 228 11.21 -2.83 -5.93
N ALA A 229 10.46 -3.94 -5.97
CA ALA A 229 10.79 -5.16 -5.23
C ALA A 229 12.14 -5.75 -5.69
N GLU A 230 12.41 -5.75 -6.99
CA GLU A 230 13.71 -6.21 -7.55
C GLU A 230 14.86 -5.28 -7.11
N ARG A 231 14.63 -3.96 -7.08
CA ARG A 231 15.62 -2.98 -6.64
C ARG A 231 15.96 -3.14 -5.15
N ILE A 232 14.95 -3.33 -4.30
CA ILE A 232 15.11 -3.62 -2.88
C ILE A 232 15.89 -4.93 -2.72
N HIS A 233 15.50 -5.99 -3.42
CA HIS A 233 16.21 -7.27 -3.41
C HIS A 233 17.70 -7.10 -3.71
N ARG A 234 18.05 -6.36 -4.77
CA ARG A 234 19.45 -6.15 -5.16
C ARG A 234 20.25 -5.36 -4.13
N ARG A 235 19.66 -4.35 -3.51
CA ARG A 235 20.37 -3.46 -2.56
C ARG A 235 20.50 -4.06 -1.17
N ALA A 236 19.47 -4.70 -0.65
CA ALA A 236 19.44 -5.18 0.73
C ALA A 236 19.73 -6.68 0.86
N TYR A 237 19.50 -7.48 -0.19
CA TYR A 237 19.48 -8.95 -0.07
C TYR A 237 20.43 -9.71 -1.00
N ALA A 238 20.88 -9.14 -2.13
CA ALA A 238 21.67 -9.89 -3.11
C ALA A 238 22.99 -10.45 -2.56
N ALA A 239 23.69 -9.71 -1.69
CA ALA A 239 24.91 -10.18 -1.05
C ALA A 239 24.66 -11.37 -0.10
N ARG A 240 23.44 -11.50 0.44
CA ARG A 240 23.01 -12.56 1.37
C ARG A 240 22.34 -13.76 0.66
N SER A 241 22.15 -13.65 -0.66
CA SER A 241 21.40 -14.60 -1.48
C SER A 241 22.29 -15.49 -2.35
N ARG A 242 23.62 -15.37 -2.21
CA ARG A 242 24.56 -16.32 -2.81
C ARG A 242 24.49 -17.65 -2.03
N PRO A 243 24.46 -18.79 -2.74
CA PRO A 243 24.32 -20.12 -2.12
C PRO A 243 25.46 -20.42 -1.15
#